data_AF-A0A6G5A919-F1
#
_entry.id   AF-A0A6G5A919-F1
#
_cell.length_a   1.000
_cell.length_b   1.000
_cell.length_c   1.000
_cell.angle_alpha   90.00
_cell.angle_beta   90.00
_cell.angle_gamma   90.00
#
_symmetry.space_group_name_H-M   'P 1'
#
loop_
_entity.id
_entity.type
_entity.pdbx_description
1 polymer ?
#
loop_
_entity_poly.entity_id
_entity_poly.type
_entity_poly.pdbx_seq_one_letter_code
_entity_poly.pdbx_strand_id
1 'polypeptide(L)'
;AKTTPGTDAQQQAPIKIMSESRPVPPVLTIRVLGMLIQHNTQNTMALMKLQNTAKQIGGLLRRVANRHRGMKEMDLCRLIQAFLINRIVYSFPYYHLRKSDKDKIEAIIREAYKWALGLPVYTSTEKLLQLRMRNTLEELIEAHKTAQITRLSDTMMGLHILHKLKFSPYTP
;
A
#
# COMPACT_ATOMS: atom_id res chain seq x y z
N ALA A 1 -45.98 -10.54 -19.75
CA ALA A 1 -45.45 -9.25 -19.23
C ALA A 1 -44.22 -9.59 -18.38
N LYS A 2 -42.97 -9.45 -18.82
CA LYS A 2 -42.19 -8.23 -19.09
C LYS A 2 -42.36 -7.17 -18.00
N THR A 3 -41.46 -7.20 -17.01
CA THR A 3 -40.98 -6.02 -16.29
C THR A 3 -39.51 -6.22 -15.93
N THR A 4 -38.76 -5.18 -16.27
CA THR A 4 -37.32 -4.96 -16.29
C THR A 4 -36.71 -4.82 -14.90
N PRO A 5 -35.40 -5.06 -14.73
CA PRO A 5 -34.60 -4.26 -13.80
C PRO A 5 -33.49 -3.49 -14.53
N GLY A 6 -33.58 -2.16 -14.41
CA GLY A 6 -32.45 -1.28 -14.08
C GLY A 6 -31.24 -1.31 -15.00
N THR A 7 -31.36 -0.62 -16.12
CA THR A 7 -30.25 0.07 -16.80
C THR A 7 -29.58 1.02 -15.80
N ASP A 8 -28.30 0.78 -15.48
CA ASP A 8 -27.23 1.78 -15.26
C ASP A 8 -25.91 1.06 -14.87
N ALA A 9 -25.53 0.03 -15.64
CA ALA A 9 -24.17 -0.50 -15.62
C ALA A 9 -23.32 0.38 -16.53
N GLN A 10 -22.85 1.51 -16.00
CA GLN A 10 -21.90 2.39 -16.69
C GLN A 10 -20.72 1.56 -17.19
N GLN A 11 -20.66 1.36 -18.51
CA GLN A 11 -19.52 0.80 -19.23
C GLN A 11 -18.29 1.66 -18.95
N GLN A 12 -17.45 1.23 -18.02
CA GLN A 12 -16.15 1.84 -17.77
C GLN A 12 -15.16 1.28 -18.78
N ALA A 13 -14.56 2.18 -19.58
CA ALA A 13 -13.68 1.82 -20.68
C ALA A 13 -12.53 0.89 -20.24
N PRO A 14 -12.24 -0.19 -20.99
CA PRO A 14 -11.20 -1.13 -20.63
C PRO A 14 -9.82 -0.46 -20.63
N ILE A 15 -9.05 -0.63 -19.56
CA ILE A 15 -7.70 -0.09 -19.41
C ILE A 15 -6.80 -0.73 -20.49
N LYS A 16 -6.40 0.05 -21.49
CA LYS A 16 -5.53 -0.39 -22.59
C LYS A 16 -4.07 -0.21 -22.20
N ILE A 17 -3.39 -1.31 -21.85
CA ILE A 17 -1.95 -1.33 -21.54
C ILE A 17 -1.20 -1.70 -22.81
N MET A 18 -0.21 -0.89 -23.20
CA MET A 18 0.64 -1.12 -24.37
C MET A 18 2.08 -1.37 -23.90
N SER A 19 2.68 -2.48 -24.32
CA SER A 19 4.12 -2.74 -24.15
C SER A 19 4.74 -2.81 -25.55
N GLU A 20 5.64 -1.87 -25.85
CA GLU A 20 6.41 -1.81 -27.11
C GLU A 20 5.59 -2.16 -28.37
N SER A 21 4.44 -1.50 -28.56
CA SER A 21 3.51 -1.64 -29.69
C SER A 21 2.64 -2.91 -29.75
N ARG A 22 2.73 -3.85 -28.80
CA ARG A 22 1.78 -4.97 -28.70
C ARG A 22 0.68 -4.69 -27.66
N PRO A 23 -0.61 -4.84 -28.01
CA PRO A 23 -1.68 -4.73 -27.04
C PRO A 23 -1.62 -5.95 -26.10
N VAL A 24 -1.53 -5.68 -24.79
CA VAL A 24 -1.66 -6.74 -23.79
C VAL A 24 -3.12 -7.21 -23.78
N PRO A 25 -3.39 -8.53 -23.79
CA PRO A 25 -4.77 -9.03 -23.78
C PRO A 25 -5.50 -8.51 -22.53
N PRO A 26 -6.80 -8.21 -22.60
CA PRO A 26 -7.57 -7.77 -21.44
C PRO A 26 -7.72 -8.94 -20.45
N VAL A 27 -6.77 -9.05 -19.52
CA VAL A 27 -6.81 -10.03 -18.43
C VAL A 27 -7.55 -9.42 -17.23
N LEU A 28 -8.37 -10.21 -16.55
CA LEU A 28 -9.07 -9.81 -15.31
C LEU A 28 -8.14 -9.14 -14.29
N THR A 29 -6.93 -9.68 -14.14
CA THR A 29 -5.86 -9.10 -13.32
C THR A 29 -4.50 -9.31 -13.97
N ILE A 30 -3.71 -8.25 -14.09
CA ILE A 30 -2.31 -8.32 -14.54
C ILE A 30 -1.36 -7.93 -13.40
N ARG A 31 -0.17 -8.53 -13.38
CA ARG A 31 0.91 -8.11 -12.47
C ARG A 31 1.98 -7.36 -13.25
N VAL A 32 2.24 -6.11 -12.87
CA VAL A 32 3.28 -5.26 -13.48
C VAL A 32 4.15 -4.71 -12.35
N LEU A 33 5.46 -5.00 -12.39
CA LEU A 33 6.42 -4.55 -11.37
C LEU A 33 5.92 -4.77 -9.92
N GLY A 34 5.32 -5.94 -9.65
CA GLY A 34 4.76 -6.27 -8.33
C GLY A 34 3.39 -5.66 -8.01
N MET A 35 2.91 -4.68 -8.78
CA MET A 35 1.55 -4.14 -8.69
C MET A 35 0.54 -5.09 -9.36
N LEU A 36 -0.64 -5.24 -8.75
CA LEU A 36 -1.78 -5.95 -9.32
C LEU A 36 -2.77 -4.94 -9.88
N ILE A 37 -2.83 -4.85 -11.20
CA ILE A 37 -3.75 -3.98 -11.92
C ILE A 37 -4.94 -4.83 -12.33
N GLN A 38 -6.13 -4.40 -11.95
CA GLN A 38 -7.37 -5.04 -12.37
C GLN A 38 -7.86 -4.42 -13.69
N HIS A 39 -8.66 -5.17 -14.44
CA HIS A 39 -9.30 -4.64 -15.65
C HIS A 39 -10.27 -3.48 -15.33
N ASN A 40 -10.78 -3.43 -14.09
CA ASN A 40 -11.61 -2.36 -13.57
C ASN A 40 -10.76 -1.32 -12.81
N THR A 41 -11.30 -0.12 -12.62
CA THR A 41 -10.67 0.95 -11.82
C THR A 41 -10.77 0.69 -10.30
N GLN A 42 -10.87 -0.58 -9.90
CA GLN A 42 -10.98 -0.98 -8.49
C GLN A 42 -9.66 -1.58 -8.02
N ASN A 43 -9.36 -1.35 -6.74
CA ASN A 43 -8.15 -1.86 -6.07
C ASN A 43 -8.45 -3.09 -5.19
N THR A 44 -9.62 -3.71 -5.36
CA THR A 44 -10.16 -4.75 -4.48
C THR A 44 -9.21 -5.93 -4.34
N MET A 45 -8.65 -6.42 -5.45
CA MET A 45 -7.73 -7.58 -5.43
C MET A 45 -6.38 -7.24 -4.82
N ALA A 46 -5.87 -6.02 -5.04
CA ALA A 46 -4.64 -5.55 -4.42
C ALA A 46 -4.82 -5.45 -2.89
N LEU A 47 -5.94 -4.91 -2.43
CA LEU A 47 -6.29 -4.80 -1.01
C LEU A 47 -6.51 -6.16 -0.35
N MET A 48 -7.24 -7.07 -0.99
CA MET A 48 -7.44 -8.44 -0.48
C MET A 48 -6.10 -9.16 -0.30
N LYS A 49 -5.20 -9.04 -1.28
CA LYS A 49 -3.87 -9.65 -1.19
C LYS A 49 -3.01 -9.01 -0.11
N LEU A 50 -3.10 -7.68 0.07
CA LEU A 50 -2.44 -7.00 1.17
C LEU A 50 -2.96 -7.51 2.51
N GLN A 51 -4.28 -7.60 2.69
CA GLN A 51 -4.90 -8.09 3.93
C GLN A 51 -4.49 -9.53 4.24
N ASN A 52 -4.47 -10.42 3.25
CA ASN A 52 -4.02 -11.80 3.43
C ASN A 52 -2.54 -11.85 3.84
N THR A 53 -1.70 -11.02 3.21
CA THR A 53 -0.29 -10.90 3.59
C THR A 53 -0.15 -10.38 5.03
N ALA A 54 -0.90 -9.34 5.40
CA ALA A 54 -0.86 -8.79 6.75
C ALA A 54 -1.23 -9.86 7.79
N LYS A 55 -2.31 -10.62 7.57
CA LYS A 55 -2.70 -11.75 8.44
C LYS A 55 -1.61 -12.80 8.57
N GLN A 56 -0.96 -13.17 7.46
CA GLN A 56 0.17 -14.12 7.47
C GLN A 56 1.34 -13.58 8.28
N ILE A 57 1.72 -12.31 8.09
CA ILE A 57 2.76 -11.63 8.85
C ILE A 57 2.40 -11.58 10.33
N GLY A 58 1.17 -11.22 10.69
CA GLY A 58 0.70 -11.19 12.08
C GLY A 58 0.79 -12.56 12.75
N GLY A 59 0.38 -13.62 12.05
CA GLY A 59 0.52 -14.99 12.54
C GLY A 59 1.98 -15.41 12.73
N LEU A 60 2.87 -15.02 11.81
CA LEU A 60 4.32 -15.25 11.92
C LEU A 60 4.90 -14.51 13.13
N LEU A 61 4.60 -13.22 13.28
CA LEU A 61 5.07 -12.42 14.41
C LEU A 61 4.63 -12.98 15.74
N ARG A 62 3.36 -13.41 15.86
CA ARG A 62 2.85 -14.02 17.09
C ARG A 62 3.61 -15.30 17.47
N ARG A 63 4.04 -16.09 16.48
CA ARG A 63 4.86 -17.29 16.72
C ARG A 63 6.29 -16.93 17.12
N VAL A 64 6.87 -15.88 16.54
CA VAL A 64 8.24 -15.46 16.80
C VAL A 64 8.36 -14.73 18.16
N ALA A 65 7.37 -13.92 18.51
CA ALA A 65 7.30 -13.22 19.81
C ALA A 65 7.30 -14.19 21.00
N ASN A 66 6.60 -15.33 20.86
CA ASN A 66 6.42 -16.30 21.93
C ASN A 66 7.52 -17.39 22.02
N ARG A 67 8.52 -17.41 21.13
CA ARG A 67 9.57 -18.44 21.13
C ARG A 67 10.72 -18.07 22.07
N HIS A 68 11.25 -19.03 22.83
CA HIS A 68 12.22 -18.84 23.94
C HIS A 68 13.31 -17.77 23.66
N ARG A 69 13.46 -16.80 24.58
CA ARG A 69 14.19 -15.50 24.45
C ARG A 69 13.54 -14.50 23.47
N GLY A 70 12.22 -14.32 23.58
CA GLY A 70 11.39 -13.57 22.63
C GLY A 70 11.91 -12.20 22.20
N MET A 71 11.62 -11.84 20.94
CA MET A 71 11.93 -10.53 20.37
C MET A 71 11.22 -9.43 21.17
N LYS A 72 11.93 -8.34 21.44
CA LYS A 72 11.35 -7.17 22.12
C LYS A 72 10.31 -6.50 21.21
N GLU A 73 9.40 -5.74 21.80
CA GLU A 73 8.38 -4.97 21.08
C GLU A 73 8.98 -4.11 19.96
N MET A 74 10.11 -3.46 20.23
CA MET A 74 10.83 -2.65 19.23
C MET A 74 11.29 -3.48 18.02
N ASP A 75 11.77 -4.71 18.24
CA ASP A 75 12.22 -5.58 17.16
C ASP A 75 11.02 -6.11 16.36
N LEU A 76 9.89 -6.40 17.02
CA LEU A 76 8.64 -6.74 16.34
C LEU A 76 8.13 -5.58 15.48
N CYS A 77 8.14 -4.36 16.00
CA CYS A 77 7.80 -3.16 15.22
C CYS A 77 8.70 -3.00 13.98
N ARG A 78 10.01 -3.25 14.12
CA ARG A 78 10.94 -3.26 12.98
C ARG A 78 10.59 -4.32 11.95
N LEU A 79 10.19 -5.52 12.37
CA LEU A 79 9.73 -6.55 11.43
C LEU A 79 8.45 -6.12 10.69
N ILE A 80 7.49 -5.52 11.37
CA ILE A 80 6.29 -4.98 10.72
C ILE A 80 6.66 -3.92 9.70
N GLN A 81 7.55 -3.01 10.06
CA GLN A 81 8.03 -1.99 9.14
C GLN A 81 8.69 -2.63 7.91
N ALA A 82 9.59 -3.59 8.13
CA ALA A 82 10.34 -4.27 7.08
C ALA A 82 9.44 -5.07 6.11
N PHE A 83 8.42 -5.77 6.62
CA PHE A 83 7.61 -6.69 5.80
C PHE A 83 6.30 -6.08 5.30
N LEU A 84 5.61 -5.30 6.12
CA LEU A 84 4.30 -4.76 5.77
C LEU A 84 4.40 -3.34 5.23
N ILE A 85 5.05 -2.44 5.97
CA ILE A 85 5.11 -1.02 5.59
C ILE A 85 5.86 -0.85 4.27
N ASN A 86 7.03 -1.49 4.12
CA ASN A 86 7.78 -1.46 2.86
C ASN A 86 6.95 -1.97 1.68
N ARG A 87 6.14 -3.01 1.89
CA ARG A 87 5.28 -3.55 0.84
C ARG A 87 4.14 -2.60 0.48
N ILE A 88 3.58 -1.89 1.46
CA ILE A 88 2.58 -0.86 1.22
C ILE A 88 3.21 0.29 0.42
N VAL A 89 4.32 0.83 0.92
CA VAL A 89 5.03 1.97 0.33
C VAL A 89 5.54 1.68 -1.08
N TYR A 90 5.92 0.43 -1.38
CA TYR A 90 6.37 0.06 -2.71
C TYR A 90 5.29 0.21 -3.81
N SER A 91 4.03 -0.11 -3.51
CA SER A 91 2.99 -0.22 -4.54
C SER A 91 1.85 0.77 -4.38
N PHE A 92 1.38 1.01 -3.16
CA PHE A 92 0.16 1.77 -2.88
C PHE A 92 0.21 3.27 -3.23
N PRO A 93 1.36 3.98 -3.18
CA PRO A 93 1.44 5.37 -3.64
C PRO A 93 1.08 5.55 -5.11
N TYR A 94 1.22 4.50 -5.92
CA TYR A 94 0.99 4.54 -7.37
C TYR A 94 -0.43 4.11 -7.78
N TYR A 95 -1.26 3.63 -6.85
CA TYR A 95 -2.67 3.35 -7.14
C TYR A 95 -3.53 4.59 -6.96
N HIS A 96 -4.62 4.65 -7.71
CA HIS A 96 -5.68 5.61 -7.45
C HIS A 96 -6.50 5.15 -6.23
N LEU A 97 -6.10 5.58 -5.03
CA LEU A 97 -6.75 5.20 -3.77
C LEU A 97 -7.95 6.08 -3.46
N ARG A 98 -9.13 5.47 -3.36
CA ARG A 98 -10.33 6.13 -2.84
C ARG A 98 -10.23 6.27 -1.31
N LYS A 99 -11.03 7.14 -0.71
CA LYS A 99 -11.07 7.31 0.76
C LYS A 99 -11.27 5.97 1.49
N SER A 100 -12.21 5.15 1.02
CA SER A 100 -12.48 3.82 1.57
C SER A 100 -11.30 2.85 1.45
N ASP A 101 -10.48 2.97 0.40
CA ASP A 101 -9.28 2.14 0.24
C ASP A 101 -8.19 2.58 1.21
N LYS A 102 -8.00 3.90 1.39
CA LYS A 102 -7.09 4.47 2.38
C LYS A 102 -7.46 4.00 3.79
N ASP A 103 -8.74 4.09 4.15
CA ASP A 103 -9.23 3.68 5.48
C ASP A 103 -8.96 2.20 5.77
N LYS A 104 -9.11 1.33 4.75
CA LYS A 104 -8.80 -0.10 4.84
C LYS A 104 -7.31 -0.36 5.05
N ILE A 105 -6.44 0.31 4.27
CA ILE A 105 -4.98 0.16 4.41
C ILE A 105 -4.56 0.65 5.78
N GLU A 106 -5.10 1.78 6.23
CA GLU A 106 -4.75 2.31 7.54
C GLU A 106 -5.25 1.40 8.67
N ALA A 107 -6.42 0.75 8.52
CA ALA A 107 -6.88 -0.29 9.44
C ALA A 107 -5.92 -1.50 9.48
N ILE A 108 -5.39 -1.92 8.33
CA ILE A 108 -4.37 -2.99 8.25
C ILE A 108 -3.10 -2.56 9.00
N ILE A 109 -2.64 -1.31 8.79
CA ILE A 109 -1.47 -0.78 9.51
C ILE A 109 -1.75 -0.77 11.03
N ARG A 110 -2.93 -0.32 11.47
CA ARG A 110 -3.35 -0.33 12.88
C ARG A 110 -3.30 -1.74 13.48
N GLU A 111 -3.90 -2.69 12.79
CA GLU A 111 -3.98 -4.08 13.24
C GLU A 111 -2.57 -4.69 13.35
N ALA A 112 -1.69 -4.39 12.40
CA ALA A 112 -0.31 -4.83 12.43
C ALA A 112 0.43 -4.33 13.68
N TYR A 113 0.43 -3.02 13.93
CA TYR A 113 1.10 -2.48 15.12
C TYR A 113 0.51 -3.01 16.43
N LYS A 114 -0.80 -3.24 16.49
CA LYS A 114 -1.43 -3.91 17.63
C LYS A 114 -0.84 -5.31 17.85
N TRP A 115 -0.61 -6.08 16.78
CA TRP A 115 0.05 -7.39 16.90
C TRP A 115 1.49 -7.31 17.41
N ALA A 116 2.30 -6.35 16.92
CA ALA A 116 3.67 -6.18 17.42
C ALA A 116 3.72 -5.83 18.91
N LEU A 117 2.76 -5.03 19.38
CA LEU A 117 2.66 -4.61 20.77
C LEU A 117 1.91 -5.61 21.66
N GLY A 118 1.47 -6.76 21.11
CA GLY A 118 0.68 -7.74 21.86
C GLY A 118 -0.68 -7.22 22.32
N LEU A 119 -1.20 -6.16 21.69
CA LEU A 119 -2.43 -5.49 22.09
C LEU A 119 -3.68 -6.18 21.49
N PRO A 120 -4.80 -6.20 22.22
CA PRO A 120 -6.06 -6.67 21.67
C PRO A 120 -6.54 -5.83 20.47
N VAL A 121 -7.34 -6.45 19.60
CA VAL A 121 -7.87 -5.80 18.39
C VAL A 121 -8.74 -4.58 18.73
N TYR A 122 -9.44 -4.61 19.87
CA TYR A 122 -10.32 -3.54 20.35
C TYR A 122 -9.60 -2.36 21.03
N THR A 123 -8.26 -2.38 21.13
CA THR A 123 -7.52 -1.25 21.74
C THR A 123 -7.79 0.07 21.00
N SER A 124 -7.99 1.15 21.76
CA SER A 124 -8.28 2.48 21.24
C SER A 124 -7.22 2.94 20.23
N THR A 125 -7.70 3.33 19.04
CA THR A 125 -6.87 3.90 17.97
C THR A 125 -6.25 5.23 18.36
N GLU A 126 -6.96 6.06 19.14
CA GLU A 126 -6.50 7.38 19.56
C GLU A 126 -5.27 7.28 20.47
N LYS A 127 -5.31 6.37 21.44
CA LYS A 127 -4.16 6.10 22.32
C LYS A 127 -2.95 5.59 21.53
N LEU A 128 -3.17 4.76 20.51
CA LEU A 128 -2.09 4.29 19.63
C LEU A 128 -1.47 5.42 18.78
N LEU A 129 -2.28 6.38 18.34
CA LEU A 129 -1.79 7.56 17.62
C LEU A 129 -0.99 8.49 18.53
N GLN A 130 -1.43 8.68 19.78
CA GLN A 130 -0.72 9.49 20.79
C GLN A 130 0.68 8.96 21.09
N LEU A 131 0.88 7.63 21.03
CA LEU A 131 2.18 7.01 21.24
C LEU A 131 3.18 7.26 20.10
N ARG A 132 2.76 7.89 18.98
CA ARG A 132 3.58 8.17 17.77
C ARG A 132 4.38 6.96 17.26
N MET A 133 3.96 5.75 17.59
CA MET A 133 4.67 4.52 17.24
C MET A 133 4.47 4.08 15.78
N ARG A 134 3.57 4.75 15.05
CA ARG A 134 3.22 4.42 13.67
C ARG A 134 2.99 5.69 12.86
N ASN A 135 3.49 5.71 11.64
CA ASN A 135 3.14 6.73 10.67
C ASN A 135 1.75 6.42 10.07
N THR A 136 1.00 7.46 9.74
CA THR A 136 -0.24 7.33 8.95
C THR A 136 0.08 6.93 7.51
N LEU A 137 -0.92 6.45 6.77
CA LEU A 137 -0.72 6.11 5.36
C LEU A 137 -0.26 7.33 4.55
N GLU A 138 -0.79 8.51 4.85
CA GLU A 138 -0.47 9.74 4.13
C GLU A 138 0.97 10.18 4.41
N GLU A 139 1.40 10.12 5.67
CA GLU A 139 2.80 10.36 6.05
C GLU A 139 3.75 9.37 5.36
N LEU A 140 3.38 8.09 5.25
CA LEU A 140 4.19 7.09 4.54
C LEU A 140 4.30 7.38 3.05
N ILE A 141 3.20 7.79 2.40
CA ILE A 141 3.18 8.17 0.99
C ILE A 141 4.04 9.42 0.76
N GLU A 142 3.89 10.42 1.63
CA GLU A 142 4.65 11.66 1.56
C GLU A 142 6.15 11.41 1.77
N ALA A 143 6.52 10.69 2.84
CA ALA A 143 7.90 10.33 3.11
C ALA A 143 8.54 9.56 1.93
N HIS A 144 7.80 8.63 1.32
CA HIS A 144 8.27 7.93 0.12
C HIS A 144 8.45 8.86 -1.07
N LYS A 145 7.48 9.75 -1.32
CA LYS A 145 7.56 10.73 -2.41
C LYS A 145 8.75 11.65 -2.24
N THR A 146 8.95 12.19 -1.03
CA THR A 146 10.09 13.04 -0.70
C THR A 146 11.40 12.29 -0.91
N ALA A 147 11.52 11.07 -0.39
CA ALA A 147 12.72 10.24 -0.59
C ALA A 147 13.01 9.97 -2.08
N GLN A 148 11.98 9.74 -2.91
CA GLN A 148 12.17 9.57 -4.35
C GLN A 148 12.62 10.86 -5.04
N ILE A 149 12.05 12.01 -4.67
CA ILE A 149 12.46 13.30 -5.23
C ILE A 149 13.91 13.58 -4.85
N THR A 150 14.27 13.47 -3.58
CA THR A 150 15.65 13.66 -3.10
C THR A 150 16.62 12.76 -3.86
N ARG A 151 16.34 11.45 -3.93
CA ARG A 151 17.19 10.50 -4.68
C ARG A 151 17.34 10.85 -6.16
N LEU A 152 16.29 11.35 -6.80
CA LEU A 152 16.36 11.77 -8.21
C LEU A 152 17.12 13.09 -8.36
N SER A 153 17.04 14.00 -7.39
CA SER A 153 17.78 15.26 -7.39
C SER A 153 19.30 15.05 -7.28
N ASP A 154 19.75 13.95 -6.67
CA ASP A 154 21.19 13.65 -6.50
C ASP A 154 21.93 13.27 -7.79
N THR A 155 21.21 12.99 -8.90
CA THR A 155 21.84 12.51 -10.14
C THR A 155 21.42 13.34 -11.34
N MET A 156 22.34 13.58 -12.28
CA MET A 156 22.04 14.33 -13.52
C MET A 156 20.91 13.72 -14.33
N MET A 157 20.86 12.38 -14.42
CA MET A 157 19.77 11.68 -15.09
C MET A 157 18.45 11.81 -14.32
N GLY A 158 18.48 11.76 -12.99
CA GLY A 158 17.29 11.95 -12.17
C GLY A 158 16.75 13.37 -12.25
N LEU A 159 17.60 14.40 -12.28
CA LEU A 159 17.22 15.80 -12.54
C LEU A 159 16.54 15.95 -13.91
N HIS A 160 17.08 15.29 -14.95
CA HIS A 160 16.44 15.28 -16.26
C HIS A 160 15.04 14.66 -16.22
N ILE A 161 14.87 13.55 -15.49
CA ILE A 161 13.56 12.91 -15.29
C ILE A 161 12.60 13.85 -14.55
N LEU A 162 13.04 14.50 -13.47
CA LEU A 162 12.23 15.45 -12.71
C LEU A 162 11.77 16.63 -13.57
N HIS A 163 12.68 17.20 -14.37
CA HIS A 163 12.36 18.27 -15.31
C HIS A 163 11.32 17.82 -16.35
N LYS A 164 11.49 16.62 -16.93
CA LYS A 164 10.54 16.04 -17.90
C LYS A 164 9.16 15.81 -17.28
N LEU A 165 9.11 15.39 -16.02
CA LEU A 165 7.88 15.15 -15.26
C LEU A 165 7.31 16.42 -14.61
N LYS A 166 7.96 17.58 -14.78
CA LYS A 166 7.59 18.87 -14.18
C LYS A 166 7.51 18.86 -12.65
N PHE A 167 8.38 18.10 -12.00
CA PHE A 167 8.57 18.15 -10.55
C PHE A 167 9.72 19.08 -10.19
N SER A 168 9.56 19.83 -9.09
CA SER A 168 10.66 20.62 -8.54
C SER A 168 11.71 19.68 -7.94
N PRO A 169 13.01 19.88 -8.23
CA PRO A 169 14.06 19.18 -7.52
C PRO A 169 14.07 19.61 -6.05
N TYR A 170 14.56 18.72 -5.19
CA TYR A 170 14.85 19.04 -3.81
C TYR A 170 16.13 19.88 -3.76
N THR A 171 16.00 21.12 -3.30
CA THR A 171 17.15 21.96 -2.90
C THR A 171 17.28 21.88 -1.38
N PRO A 172 18.45 21.46 -0.85
CA PRO A 172 18.70 21.40 0.59
C PRO A 172 18.69 22.78 1.25
#